data_AF-A0A7S2C494-F1
#
_entry.id   AF-A0A7S2C494-F1
#
_cell.length_a   1.000
_cell.length_b   1.000
_cell.length_c   1.000
_cell.angle_alpha   90.00
_cell.angle_beta   90.00
_cell.angle_gamma   90.00
#
_symmetry.space_group_name_H-M   'P 1'
#
loop_
_entity.id
_entity.type
_entity.pdbx_description
1 polymer ?
#
loop_
_entity_poly.entity_id
_entity_poly.type
_entity_poly.pdbx_seq_one_letter_code
_entity_poly.pdbx_strand_id
1 'polypeptide(L)'
;FRECNDRETEVQVVPKTGRYNMDGRSPDGLLTIEQAVLVDNDQAFNCLIEKCGIERCPLFQTSNEAEQTCFVGNHGQQRMLQNVSKAYAKDGSFVQLKNGNKFMRPHMQQGRPIVKCLGMDKG
;
A
#
# COMPACT_ATOMS: atom_id res chain seq x y z
N PHE A 1 -13.46 27.79 -38.98
CA PHE A 1 -12.44 27.78 -37.91
C PHE A 1 -13.19 27.79 -36.59
N ARG A 2 -13.07 26.71 -35.80
CA ARG A 2 -13.80 26.54 -34.53
C ARG A 2 -12.86 27.00 -33.42
N GLU A 3 -13.22 28.06 -32.71
CA GLU A 3 -12.44 28.58 -31.58
C GLU A 3 -12.46 27.55 -30.44
N CYS A 4 -11.28 27.05 -30.07
CA CYS A 4 -11.09 26.29 -28.84
C CYS A 4 -11.13 27.28 -27.68
N ASN A 5 -12.11 27.09 -26.80
CA ASN A 5 -12.26 27.88 -25.58
C ASN A 5 -11.24 27.38 -24.56
N ASP A 6 -10.12 28.08 -24.44
CA ASP A 6 -9.09 27.84 -23.42
C ASP A 6 -9.67 28.16 -22.04
N ARG A 7 -10.40 27.20 -21.46
CA ARG A 7 -10.74 27.23 -20.05
C ARG A 7 -9.44 26.98 -19.28
N GLU A 8 -8.82 28.08 -18.83
CA GLU A 8 -7.78 28.08 -17.82
C GLU A 8 -8.20 27.12 -16.71
N THR A 9 -7.54 25.96 -16.67
CA THR A 9 -7.74 24.99 -15.61
C THR A 9 -6.91 25.52 -14.46
N GLU A 10 -7.55 26.22 -13.54
CA GLU A 10 -6.93 26.69 -12.31
C GLU A 10 -6.39 25.46 -11.57
N VAL A 11 -5.08 25.23 -11.66
CA VAL A 11 -4.40 24.19 -10.91
C VAL A 11 -4.36 24.65 -9.47
N GLN A 12 -5.39 24.28 -8.69
CA GLN A 12 -5.37 24.45 -7.25
C GLN A 12 -4.27 23.57 -6.65
N VAL A 13 -3.09 24.15 -6.46
CA VAL A 13 -2.05 23.57 -5.61
C VAL A 13 -2.50 23.74 -4.18
N VAL A 14 -3.32 22.79 -3.72
CA VAL A 14 -3.72 22.75 -2.31
C VAL A 14 -2.47 22.34 -1.51
N PRO A 15 -1.98 23.17 -0.57
CA PRO A 15 -0.91 22.74 0.32
C PRO A 15 -1.41 21.51 1.07
N LYS A 16 -0.78 20.35 0.82
CA LYS A 16 -1.00 19.14 1.62
C LYS A 16 -0.35 19.37 2.98
N THR A 17 -1.02 20.14 3.85
CA THR A 17 -0.84 19.95 5.29
C THR A 17 -1.09 18.47 5.57
N GLY A 18 -0.20 17.80 6.30
CA GLY A 18 -0.28 16.35 6.53
C GLY A 18 -1.68 15.95 7.01
N ARG A 19 -2.51 15.43 6.10
CA ARG A 19 -3.94 15.15 6.33
C ARG A 19 -4.14 13.77 6.93
N TYR A 20 -3.38 13.40 7.94
CA TYR A 20 -3.62 12.15 8.66
C TYR A 20 -4.06 12.46 10.08
N ASN A 21 -5.34 12.81 10.19
CA ASN A 21 -6.07 12.49 11.40
C ASN A 21 -5.87 10.98 11.65
N MET A 22 -5.36 10.62 12.83
CA MET A 22 -5.01 9.26 13.27
C MET A 22 -6.22 8.31 13.44
N ASP A 23 -7.26 8.47 12.62
CA ASP A 23 -8.46 7.64 12.65
C ASP A 23 -8.36 6.45 11.68
N GLY A 24 -7.38 6.46 10.77
CA GLY A 24 -6.95 5.31 9.97
C GLY A 24 -5.93 4.43 10.70
N ARG A 25 -6.21 4.12 11.97
CA ARG A 25 -5.26 3.48 12.90
C ARG A 25 -4.65 2.23 12.29
N SER A 26 -3.32 2.20 12.25
CA SER A 26 -2.53 0.99 12.05
C SER A 26 -3.11 -0.13 12.91
N PRO A 27 -3.14 -1.38 12.42
CA PRO A 27 -3.73 -2.47 13.18
C PRO A 27 -3.06 -2.56 14.55
N ASP A 28 -3.86 -2.43 15.62
CA ASP A 28 -3.35 -2.31 16.98
C ASP A 28 -2.39 -3.47 17.33
N GLY A 29 -1.19 -3.12 17.79
CA GLY A 29 -0.18 -4.09 18.23
C GLY A 29 0.60 -4.80 17.11
N LEU A 30 0.40 -4.46 15.83
CA LEU A 30 1.15 -5.04 14.72
C LEU A 30 2.17 -4.05 14.14
N LEU A 31 3.38 -4.53 13.83
CA LEU A 31 4.37 -3.78 13.07
C LEU A 31 3.92 -3.65 11.62
N THR A 32 3.85 -2.44 11.08
CA THR A 32 3.43 -2.18 9.69
C THR A 32 4.60 -1.75 8.79
N ILE A 33 4.38 -1.77 7.48
CA ILE A 33 5.36 -1.23 6.51
C ILE A 33 5.68 0.23 6.83
N GLU A 34 4.67 1.03 7.15
CA GLU A 34 4.83 2.43 7.57
C GLU A 34 5.91 2.60 8.64
N GLN A 35 5.91 1.75 9.66
CA GLN A 35 6.86 1.80 10.78
C GLN A 35 8.24 1.23 10.43
N ALA A 36 8.33 0.41 9.37
CA ALA A 36 9.55 -0.27 8.97
C ALA A 36 10.34 0.45 7.88
N VAL A 37 9.74 1.46 7.21
CA VAL A 37 10.39 2.19 6.11
C VAL A 37 10.82 3.59 6.55
N LEU A 38 12.02 3.99 6.14
CA LEU A 38 12.48 5.37 6.25
C LEU A 38 12.34 6.02 4.89
N VAL A 39 11.56 7.09 4.82
CA VAL A 39 11.33 7.86 3.59
C VAL A 39 11.55 9.33 3.90
N ASP A 40 12.69 9.86 3.47
CA ASP A 40 13.11 11.25 3.79
C ASP A 40 12.27 12.32 3.07
N ASN A 41 11.45 11.92 2.10
CA ASN A 41 10.61 12.82 1.33
C ASN A 41 9.13 12.65 1.73
N ASP A 42 8.58 13.66 2.40
CA ASP A 42 7.19 13.69 2.87
C ASP A 42 6.17 13.45 1.75
N GLN A 43 6.41 13.97 0.54
CA GLN A 43 5.49 13.76 -0.58
C GLN A 43 5.50 12.31 -1.05
N ALA A 44 6.67 11.67 -1.07
CA ALA A 44 6.79 10.25 -1.38
C ALA A 44 6.14 9.38 -0.29
N PHE A 45 6.37 9.71 0.98
CA PHE A 45 5.73 9.02 2.11
C PHE A 45 4.20 9.12 2.03
N ASN A 46 3.67 10.34 1.84
CA ASN A 46 2.24 10.57 1.67
C ASN A 46 1.66 9.82 0.48
N CYS A 47 2.40 9.71 -0.64
CA CYS A 47 1.99 8.93 -1.79
C CYS A 47 1.91 7.44 -1.47
N LEU A 48 2.84 6.90 -0.68
CA LEU A 48 2.81 5.50 -0.25
C LEU A 48 1.60 5.20 0.66
N ILE A 49 1.25 6.10 1.57
CA ILE A 49 0.04 5.98 2.37
C ILE A 49 -1.20 5.98 1.46
N GLU A 50 -1.35 6.99 0.58
CA GLU A 50 -2.53 7.13 -0.28
C GLU A 50 -2.70 6.01 -1.31
N LYS A 51 -1.60 5.56 -1.93
CA LYS A 51 -1.65 4.62 -3.06
C LYS A 51 -1.41 3.18 -2.66
N CYS A 52 -0.57 2.95 -1.65
CA CYS A 52 -0.17 1.61 -1.23
C CYS A 52 -0.80 1.19 0.10
N GLY A 53 -1.31 2.12 0.91
CA GLY A 53 -1.92 1.82 2.21
C GLY A 53 -0.93 1.15 3.17
N ILE A 54 0.32 1.61 3.20
CA ILE A 54 1.42 0.98 3.97
C ILE A 54 1.15 0.93 5.48
N GLU A 55 0.29 1.81 6.00
CA GLU A 55 -0.20 1.86 7.37
C GLU A 55 -1.14 0.69 7.71
N ARG A 56 -1.74 0.05 6.70
CA ARG A 56 -2.65 -1.10 6.82
C ARG A 56 -2.01 -2.41 6.37
N CYS A 57 -0.68 -2.44 6.34
CA CYS A 57 0.12 -3.55 5.84
C CYS A 57 1.06 -4.11 6.92
N PRO A 58 0.59 -5.00 7.80
CA PRO A 58 1.42 -5.62 8.83
C PRO A 58 2.47 -6.57 8.26
N LEU A 59 3.57 -6.71 8.99
CA LEU A 59 4.75 -7.52 8.68
C LEU A 59 4.85 -8.72 9.62
N PHE A 60 5.11 -9.89 9.07
CA PHE A 60 5.24 -11.16 9.79
C PHE A 60 6.49 -11.92 9.36
N GLN A 61 6.91 -12.89 10.19
CA GLN A 61 8.07 -13.71 9.85
C GLN A 61 7.73 -14.72 8.77
N THR A 62 6.51 -15.27 8.78
CA THR A 62 6.04 -16.27 7.80
C THR A 62 4.63 -15.96 7.31
N SER A 63 4.28 -16.48 6.13
CA SER A 63 2.92 -16.36 5.57
C SER A 63 1.88 -17.09 6.41
N ASN A 64 2.27 -18.19 7.06
CA ASN A 64 1.40 -18.95 7.97
C ASN A 64 1.05 -18.13 9.21
N GLU A 65 2.04 -17.45 9.81
CA GLU A 65 1.81 -16.54 10.93
C GLU A 65 0.88 -15.38 10.52
N ALA A 66 1.16 -14.76 9.36
CA ALA A 66 0.29 -13.71 8.81
C ALA A 66 -1.16 -14.17 8.63
N GLU A 67 -1.36 -15.39 8.15
CA GLU A 67 -2.68 -15.97 7.95
C GLU A 67 -3.40 -16.23 9.29
N GLN A 68 -2.70 -16.83 10.26
CA GLN A 68 -3.27 -17.16 11.57
C GLN A 68 -3.62 -15.90 12.38
N THR A 69 -2.80 -14.86 12.31
CA THR A 69 -3.02 -13.62 13.04
C THR A 69 -4.06 -12.74 12.36
N CYS A 70 -3.98 -12.56 11.03
CA CYS A 70 -4.80 -11.55 10.36
C CYS A 70 -6.18 -12.05 9.92
N PHE A 71 -6.46 -13.36 9.90
CA PHE A 71 -7.78 -13.87 9.50
C PHE A 71 -8.56 -14.36 10.71
N VAL A 72 -9.76 -13.83 10.90
CA VAL A 72 -10.67 -14.20 12.00
C VAL A 72 -11.98 -14.75 11.45
N GLY A 73 -12.62 -15.62 12.22
CA GLY A 73 -13.90 -16.24 11.85
C GLY A 73 -13.76 -17.68 11.35
N ASN A 74 -14.92 -18.30 11.11
CA ASN A 74 -15.00 -19.71 10.71
C ASN A 74 -14.56 -19.90 9.24
N HIS A 75 -14.11 -21.12 8.91
CA HIS A 75 -13.82 -21.49 7.52
C HIS A 75 -15.02 -21.18 6.60
N GLY A 76 -14.76 -20.49 5.48
CA GLY A 76 -15.80 -20.04 4.54
C GLY A 76 -16.46 -18.70 4.89
N GLN A 77 -16.22 -18.16 6.10
CA GLN A 77 -16.70 -16.84 6.54
C GLN A 77 -15.57 -16.00 7.17
N GLN A 78 -14.33 -16.27 6.77
CA GLN A 78 -13.17 -15.57 7.32
C GLN A 78 -13.16 -14.12 6.84
N ARG A 79 -12.85 -13.21 7.76
CA ARG A 79 -12.58 -11.80 7.50
C ARG A 79 -11.15 -11.46 7.89
N MET A 80 -10.57 -10.44 7.27
CA MET A 80 -9.32 -9.89 7.78
C MET A 80 -9.62 -9.06 9.03
N LEU A 81 -8.62 -8.93 9.90
CA LEU A 81 -8.64 -7.99 11.00
C LEU A 81 -8.97 -6.58 10.49
N GLN A 82 -9.66 -5.83 11.34
CA GLN A 82 -9.98 -4.44 11.04
C GLN A 82 -8.70 -3.65 10.73
N ASN A 83 -8.78 -2.77 9.73
CA ASN A 83 -7.66 -1.97 9.25
C ASN A 83 -6.46 -2.77 8.71
N VAL A 84 -6.60 -4.07 8.44
CA VAL A 84 -5.60 -4.83 7.67
C VAL A 84 -6.08 -4.96 6.23
N SER A 85 -5.26 -4.50 5.29
CA SER A 85 -5.52 -4.65 3.84
C SER A 85 -4.77 -5.83 3.23
N LYS A 86 -3.50 -6.01 3.62
CA LYS A 86 -2.61 -7.10 3.18
C LYS A 86 -1.59 -7.38 4.27
N ALA A 87 -1.31 -8.64 4.55
CA ALA A 87 -0.27 -9.02 5.50
C ALA A 87 0.91 -9.63 4.74
N TYR A 88 2.11 -9.10 4.95
CA TYR A 88 3.33 -9.52 4.25
C TYR A 88 4.20 -10.38 5.16
N ALA A 89 4.83 -11.38 4.57
CA ALA A 89 5.86 -12.17 5.21
C ALA A 89 7.25 -11.70 4.78
N LYS A 90 8.28 -12.05 5.57
CA LYS A 90 9.68 -11.69 5.31
C LYS A 90 10.19 -12.16 3.95
N ASP A 91 9.66 -13.26 3.42
CA ASP A 91 9.99 -13.78 2.09
C ASP A 91 9.34 -12.99 0.93
N GLY A 92 8.59 -11.92 1.24
CA GLY A 92 7.88 -11.13 0.24
C GLY A 92 6.59 -11.77 -0.27
N SER A 93 6.19 -12.93 0.26
CA SER A 93 4.83 -13.44 0.08
C SER A 93 3.83 -12.58 0.86
N PHE A 94 2.56 -12.64 0.47
CA PHE A 94 1.50 -11.95 1.21
C PHE A 94 0.17 -12.69 1.15
N VAL A 95 -0.65 -12.41 2.15
CA VAL A 95 -2.03 -12.86 2.25
C VAL A 95 -2.97 -11.66 2.30
N GLN A 96 -4.11 -11.76 1.63
CA GLN A 96 -5.15 -10.73 1.63
C GLN A 96 -6.53 -11.37 1.40
N LEU A 97 -7.61 -10.63 1.67
CA LEU A 97 -8.93 -10.96 1.15
C LEU A 97 -9.17 -10.25 -0.19
N LYS A 98 -9.59 -11.02 -1.19
CA LYS A 98 -10.05 -10.50 -2.48
C LYS A 98 -11.44 -11.06 -2.76
N ASN A 99 -12.43 -10.18 -2.91
CA ASN A 99 -13.82 -10.55 -3.16
C ASN A 99 -14.37 -11.57 -2.14
N GLY A 100 -14.07 -11.37 -0.85
CA GLY A 100 -14.47 -12.28 0.23
C GLY A 100 -13.71 -13.61 0.30
N ASN A 101 -12.78 -13.86 -0.63
CA ASN A 101 -11.97 -15.08 -0.66
C ASN A 101 -10.53 -14.81 -0.23
N LYS A 102 -9.92 -15.75 0.49
CA LYS A 102 -8.51 -15.70 0.85
C LYS A 102 -7.66 -15.81 -0.42
N PHE A 103 -6.77 -14.86 -0.60
CA PHE A 103 -5.80 -14.84 -1.67
C PHE A 103 -4.40 -14.84 -1.07
N MET A 104 -3.61 -15.84 -1.43
CA MET A 104 -2.20 -15.92 -1.08
C MET A 104 -1.38 -15.75 -2.35
N ARG A 105 -0.44 -14.80 -2.34
CA ARG A 105 0.58 -14.70 -3.37
C ARG A 105 1.84 -15.39 -2.85
N PRO A 106 2.29 -16.49 -3.46
CA PRO A 106 3.56 -17.12 -3.08
C PRO A 106 4.74 -16.20 -3.40
N HIS A 107 5.89 -16.50 -2.78
CA HIS A 107 7.16 -15.77 -2.90
C HIS A 107 7.33 -15.08 -4.25
N MET A 108 7.34 -13.74 -4.23
CA MET A 108 7.87 -12.99 -5.36
C MET A 108 9.37 -13.22 -5.34
N GLN A 109 9.89 -14.05 -6.25
CA GLN A 109 11.29 -13.94 -6.65
C GLN A 109 11.53 -12.45 -6.89
N GLN A 110 12.46 -11.89 -6.11
CA GLN A 110 12.77 -10.46 -6.08
C GLN A 110 12.61 -9.89 -7.49
N GLY A 111 11.65 -8.98 -7.65
CA GLY A 111 11.44 -8.34 -8.94
C GLY A 111 12.77 -7.81 -9.39
N ARG A 112 13.29 -8.32 -10.52
CA ARG A 112 14.43 -7.69 -11.19
C ARG A 112 14.09 -6.21 -11.26
N PRO A 113 14.95 -5.29 -10.79
CA PRO A 113 14.63 -3.88 -10.87
C PRO A 113 14.42 -3.55 -12.35
N ILE A 114 13.17 -3.26 -12.74
CA ILE A 114 12.89 -2.71 -14.06
C ILE A 114 13.27 -1.25 -13.95
N VAL A 115 14.58 -0.98 -14.00
CA VAL A 115 15.07 0.34 -14.34
C VAL A 115 14.87 0.47 -15.84
N LYS A 116 13.64 0.80 -16.27
CA LYS A 116 13.49 1.48 -17.56
C LYS A 116 14.02 2.89 -17.34
N CYS A 117 15.32 3.08 -17.55
CA CYS A 117 15.85 4.39 -17.87
C CYS A 117 15.03 4.87 -19.08
N LEU A 118 14.08 5.77 -18.85
CA LEU A 118 13.52 6.56 -19.94
C LEU A 118 14.71 7.33 -20.51
N GLY A 119 15.10 6.96 -21.73
CA GLY A 119 16.18 7.63 -22.45
C GLY A 119 15.93 9.13 -22.43
N MET A 120 16.82 9.86 -21.76
CA MET A 120 17.03 11.26 -22.07
C MET A 120 17.76 11.29 -23.41
N ASP A 121 17.01 11.22 -24.52
CA ASP A 121 17.53 11.65 -25.81
C ASP A 121 17.70 13.17 -25.75
N LYS A 122 18.93 13.60 -25.46
CA LYS A 122 19.41 14.92 -25.86
C LYS A 122 20.05 14.73 -27.23
N GLY A 123 19.32 15.17 -28.27
CA GLY A 123 19.81 15.35 -29.63
C GLY A 123 19.09 16.53 -30.25
#